data_AF-A0A9D9QRK8-F1
#
_entry.id   AF-A0A9D9QRK8-F1
#
_cell.length_a   1.000
_cell.length_b   1.000
_cell.length_c   1.000
_cell.angle_alpha   90.00
_cell.angle_beta   90.00
_cell.angle_gamma   90.00
#
_symmetry.space_group_name_H-M   'P 1'
#
loop_
_entity.id
_entity.type
_entity.pdbx_description
1 polymer ?
#
loop_
_entity_poly.entity_id
_entity_poly.type
_entity_poly.pdbx_seq_one_letter_code
_entity_poly.pdbx_strand_id
1 'polypeptide(L)'
;MNLEAIREKIAYQPLLLGVFALLASGALAWASNATGAAIAAAEAKDLRDSLAEVLPQGMADNDFLKDTVELEKDGKAVTIYRARKEGVVKAALFKVAQRGYAGDIQVLMAVDSDGKTLGVRVLKHSETPGLGDK
;
A
#
# COMPACT_ATOMS: atom_id res chain seq x y z
N MET A 1 -35.45 -33.67 -17.51
CA MET A 1 -34.59 -32.78 -18.32
C MET A 1 -33.39 -33.60 -18.75
N ASN A 2 -33.31 -34.02 -20.02
CA ASN A 2 -32.23 -34.91 -20.50
C ASN A 2 -30.92 -34.12 -20.59
N LEU A 3 -30.02 -34.29 -19.61
CA LEU A 3 -28.71 -33.63 -19.60
C LEU A 3 -27.84 -34.02 -20.80
N GLU A 4 -28.01 -35.23 -21.33
CA GLU A 4 -27.24 -35.75 -22.47
C GLU A 4 -27.51 -34.97 -23.76
N ALA A 5 -28.78 -34.70 -24.07
CA ALA A 5 -29.18 -33.92 -25.26
C ALA A 5 -28.76 -32.44 -25.20
N ILE A 6 -28.51 -31.91 -23.98
CA ILE A 6 -28.07 -30.52 -23.77
C ILE A 6 -26.55 -30.43 -23.94
N ARG A 7 -25.80 -31.47 -23.57
CA ARG A 7 -24.32 -31.52 -23.63
C ARG A 7 -23.76 -31.57 -25.06
N GLU A 8 -24.51 -32.13 -26.01
CA GLU A 8 -24.11 -32.21 -27.43
C GLU A 8 -24.23 -30.87 -28.17
N LYS A 9 -24.90 -29.87 -27.58
CA LYS A 9 -25.02 -28.54 -28.20
C LYS A 9 -23.70 -27.78 -28.07
N ILE A 10 -23.21 -27.24 -29.17
CA ILE A 10 -21.99 -26.41 -29.22
C ILE A 10 -22.03 -25.25 -28.20
N ALA A 11 -23.21 -24.70 -27.92
CA ALA A 11 -23.40 -23.61 -26.96
C ALA A 11 -23.28 -24.04 -25.47
N TYR A 12 -23.30 -25.33 -25.15
CA TYR A 12 -23.27 -25.80 -23.76
C TYR A 12 -21.94 -25.51 -23.06
N GLN A 13 -20.82 -25.79 -23.72
CA GLN A 13 -19.48 -25.58 -23.18
C GLN A 13 -19.18 -24.10 -22.87
N PRO A 14 -19.39 -23.13 -23.78
CA PRO A 14 -19.15 -21.72 -23.48
C PRO A 14 -20.12 -21.18 -22.43
N LEU A 15 -21.37 -21.64 -22.40
CA LEU A 15 -22.34 -21.22 -21.39
C LEU A 15 -21.97 -21.75 -19.99
N LEU A 16 -21.56 -23.02 -19.90
CA LEU A 16 -21.07 -23.61 -18.65
C LEU A 16 -19.83 -22.88 -18.14
N LEU A 17 -18.87 -22.60 -19.01
CA LEU A 17 -17.66 -21.85 -18.67
C LEU A 17 -18.01 -20.42 -18.23
N GLY A 18 -18.94 -19.76 -18.93
CA GLY A 18 -19.40 -18.42 -18.60
C GLY A 18 -20.09 -18.34 -17.24
N VAL A 19 -20.95 -19.30 -16.91
CA VAL A 19 -21.58 -19.40 -15.59
C VAL A 19 -20.54 -19.64 -14.50
N PHE A 20 -19.59 -20.56 -14.73
CA PHE A 20 -18.53 -20.83 -13.77
C PHE A 20 -17.64 -19.61 -13.53
N ALA A 21 -17.23 -18.92 -14.60
CA ALA A 21 -16.45 -17.69 -14.51
C ALA A 21 -17.21 -16.59 -13.76
N LEU A 22 -18.51 -16.41 -14.04
CA LEU A 22 -19.37 -15.47 -13.31
C LEU A 22 -19.42 -15.76 -11.82
N LEU A 23 -19.59 -17.03 -11.44
CA LEU A 23 -19.62 -17.44 -10.03
C LEU A 23 -18.27 -17.20 -9.35
N ALA A 24 -17.16 -17.53 -10.02
CA ALA A 24 -15.82 -17.32 -9.48
C ALA A 24 -15.51 -15.83 -9.31
N SER A 25 -15.79 -14.99 -10.32
CA SER A 25 -15.60 -13.55 -10.24
C SER A 25 -16.52 -12.90 -9.19
N GLY A 26 -17.76 -13.36 -9.07
CA GLY A 26 -18.69 -12.90 -8.04
C GLY A 26 -18.22 -13.23 -6.62
N ALA A 27 -17.73 -14.45 -6.39
CA ALA A 27 -17.16 -14.85 -5.12
C ALA A 27 -15.91 -14.03 -4.77
N LEU A 28 -15.03 -13.79 -5.75
CA LEU A 28 -13.84 -12.96 -5.57
C LEU A 28 -14.19 -11.50 -5.25
N ALA A 29 -15.17 -10.92 -5.95
CA ALA A 29 -15.63 -9.56 -5.72
C ALA A 29 -16.23 -9.40 -4.31
N TRP A 30 -17.04 -10.36 -3.88
CA TRP A 30 -17.60 -10.38 -2.53
C TRP A 30 -16.50 -10.47 -1.47
N ALA A 31 -15.55 -11.40 -1.63
CA ALA A 31 -14.43 -11.56 -0.71
C ALA A 31 -13.55 -10.29 -0.65
N SER A 32 -13.27 -9.68 -1.80
CA SER A 32 -12.50 -8.43 -1.87
C SER A 32 -13.23 -7.28 -1.18
N ASN A 33 -14.54 -7.13 -1.38
CA ASN A 33 -15.31 -6.08 -0.74
C ASN A 33 -15.43 -6.30 0.78
N ALA A 34 -15.58 -7.55 1.22
CA ALA A 34 -15.64 -7.89 2.64
C ALA A 34 -14.29 -7.70 3.36
N THR A 35 -13.16 -7.93 2.69
CA THR A 35 -11.82 -7.86 3.28
C THR A 35 -11.11 -6.53 3.05
N GLY A 36 -11.56 -5.70 2.11
CA GLY A 36 -10.90 -4.44 1.75
C GLY A 36 -10.69 -3.49 2.93
N ALA A 37 -11.67 -3.35 3.80
CA ALA A 37 -11.55 -2.51 5.00
C ALA A 37 -10.51 -3.03 6.00
N ALA A 38 -10.43 -4.36 6.18
CA ALA A 38 -9.45 -4.99 7.06
C ALA A 38 -8.02 -4.86 6.49
N ILE A 39 -7.87 -5.00 5.17
CA ILE A 39 -6.59 -4.79 4.48
C ILE A 39 -6.14 -3.34 4.64
N ALA A 40 -7.02 -2.37 4.38
CA ALA A 40 -6.68 -0.95 4.53
C ALA A 40 -6.30 -0.59 5.98
N ALA A 41 -6.99 -1.17 6.97
CA ALA A 41 -6.65 -0.98 8.38
C ALA A 41 -5.29 -1.59 8.73
N ALA A 42 -4.96 -2.77 8.18
CA ALA A 42 -3.66 -3.40 8.36
C ALA A 42 -2.54 -2.56 7.72
N GLU A 43 -2.72 -2.11 6.48
CA GLU A 43 -1.76 -1.24 5.78
C GLU A 43 -1.53 0.08 6.53
N ALA A 44 -2.60 0.69 7.06
CA ALA A 44 -2.49 1.89 7.87
C ALA A 44 -1.73 1.64 9.19
N LYS A 45 -1.91 0.46 9.80
CA LYS A 45 -1.17 0.08 11.02
C LYS A 45 0.31 -0.12 10.71
N ASP A 46 0.64 -0.91 9.69
CA ASP A 46 2.02 -1.18 9.28
C ASP A 46 2.77 0.10 8.90
N LEU A 47 2.07 1.05 8.26
CA LEU A 47 2.61 2.37 7.96
C LEU A 47 2.87 3.17 9.24
N ARG A 48 1.95 3.19 10.21
CA ARG A 48 2.17 3.86 11.51
C ARG A 48 3.35 3.27 12.26
N ASP A 49 3.46 1.96 12.31
CA ASP A 49 4.55 1.27 12.99
C ASP A 49 5.88 1.61 12.30
N SER A 50 5.92 1.61 10.97
CA SER A 50 7.10 2.01 10.19
C SER A 50 7.49 3.49 10.39
N LEU A 51 6.51 4.40 10.49
CA LEU A 51 6.73 5.82 10.79
C LEU A 51 7.30 6.00 12.21
N ALA A 52 6.82 5.23 13.19
CA ALA A 52 7.31 5.26 14.56
C ALA A 52 8.74 4.71 14.69
N GLU A 53 9.16 3.79 13.83
CA GLU A 53 10.52 3.25 13.84
C GLU A 53 11.57 4.26 13.31
N VAL A 54 11.20 5.10 12.34
CA VAL A 54 12.12 6.12 11.79
C VAL A 54 12.14 7.41 12.60
N LEU A 55 11.15 7.63 13.47
CA LEU A 55 11.05 8.81 14.31
C LEU A 55 11.47 8.50 15.75
N PRO A 56 12.48 9.18 16.32
CA PRO A 56 12.85 9.01 17.72
C PRO A 56 11.67 9.21 18.68
N GLN A 57 11.62 8.40 19.74
CA GLN A 57 10.52 8.45 20.72
C GLN A 57 10.37 9.86 21.32
N GLY A 58 9.12 10.32 21.45
CA GLY A 58 8.81 11.61 22.07
C GLY A 58 9.02 12.84 21.18
N MET A 59 9.31 12.66 19.88
CA MET A 59 9.34 13.74 18.87
C MET A 59 7.95 14.19 18.40
N ALA A 60 6.91 13.37 18.61
CA ALA A 60 5.55 13.71 18.22
C ALA A 60 4.47 13.08 19.11
N ASP A 61 3.31 13.74 19.16
CA ASP A 61 2.10 13.34 19.88
C ASP A 61 0.85 13.27 18.98
N ASN A 62 0.97 13.66 17.70
CA ASN A 62 -0.13 13.67 16.74
C ASN A 62 -0.27 12.36 15.94
N ASP A 63 -1.46 12.10 15.37
CA ASP A 63 -1.65 11.01 14.41
C ASP A 63 -1.12 11.43 13.03
N PHE A 64 0.05 10.92 12.68
CA PHE A 64 0.73 11.22 11.41
C PHE A 64 -0.18 11.02 10.19
N LEU A 65 -1.00 9.96 10.18
CA LEU A 65 -1.84 9.62 9.03
C LEU A 65 -2.96 10.63 8.77
N LYS A 66 -3.30 11.45 9.77
CA LYS A 66 -4.31 12.52 9.63
C LYS A 66 -3.69 13.87 9.32
N ASP A 67 -2.38 13.99 9.50
CA ASP A 67 -1.63 15.23 9.28
C ASP A 67 -0.71 15.09 8.07
N THR A 68 -1.35 15.03 6.89
CA THR A 68 -0.68 14.83 5.60
C THR A 68 -0.66 16.09 4.76
N VAL A 69 0.39 16.23 3.95
CA VAL A 69 0.53 17.22 2.90
C VAL A 69 0.95 16.48 1.64
N GLU A 70 0.21 16.68 0.55
CA GLU A 70 0.60 16.18 -0.76
C GLU A 70 1.33 17.30 -1.51
N LEU A 71 2.52 17.00 -1.98
CA LEU A 71 3.28 17.87 -2.87
C LEU A 71 3.45 17.19 -4.21
N GLU A 72 3.30 17.95 -5.29
CA GLU A 72 3.63 17.47 -6.62
C GLU A 72 5.07 17.83 -6.94
N LYS A 73 5.86 16.84 -7.34
CA LYS A 73 7.23 17.04 -7.83
C LYS A 73 7.44 16.19 -9.08
N ASP A 74 7.82 16.83 -10.18
CA ASP A 74 8.10 16.18 -11.46
C ASP A 74 6.95 15.28 -11.96
N GLY A 75 5.69 15.71 -11.76
CA GLY A 75 4.50 14.95 -12.13
C GLY A 75 4.20 13.74 -11.22
N LYS A 76 4.91 13.62 -10.09
CA LYS A 76 4.66 12.59 -9.08
C LYS A 76 4.17 13.23 -7.78
N ALA A 77 3.05 12.72 -7.25
CA ALA A 77 2.58 13.09 -5.93
C ALA A 77 3.48 12.47 -4.85
N VAL A 78 3.98 13.30 -3.94
CA VAL A 78 4.76 12.93 -2.77
C VAL A 78 3.94 13.23 -1.54
N THR A 79 3.57 12.19 -0.80
CA THR A 79 2.86 12.33 0.47
C THR A 79 3.87 12.57 1.60
N ILE A 80 3.67 13.66 2.32
CA ILE A 80 4.45 14.07 3.48
C ILE A 80 3.56 13.96 4.72
N TYR A 81 4.02 13.21 5.71
CA TYR A 81 3.36 13.12 7.02
C TYR A 81 4.08 14.05 7.99
N ARG A 82 3.33 14.90 8.70
CA ARG A 82 3.92 15.85 9.66
C ARG A 82 3.91 15.27 11.06
N ALA A 83 5.08 15.24 11.68
CA ALA A 83 5.25 14.91 13.08
C ALA A 83 5.23 16.20 13.91
N ARG A 84 4.21 16.35 14.76
CA ARG A 84 4.01 17.48 15.64
C ARG A 84 4.12 17.07 17.08
N LYS A 85 4.68 17.96 17.90
CA LYS A 85 4.67 17.88 19.35
C LYS A 85 4.13 19.20 19.88
N GLU A 86 3.11 19.14 20.74
CA GLU A 86 2.47 20.32 21.33
C GLU A 86 2.05 21.35 20.26
N GLY A 87 1.59 20.87 19.10
CA GLY A 87 1.17 21.69 17.95
C GLY A 87 2.28 22.20 17.03
N VAL A 88 3.55 22.07 17.43
CA VAL A 88 4.72 22.50 16.63
C VAL A 88 5.24 21.35 15.77
N VAL A 89 5.48 21.58 14.48
CA VAL A 89 6.10 20.58 13.59
C VAL A 89 7.56 20.38 14.00
N LYS A 90 7.91 19.16 14.41
CA LYS A 90 9.28 18.77 14.80
C LYS A 90 9.99 17.97 13.73
N ALA A 91 9.24 17.23 12.91
CA ALA A 91 9.78 16.48 11.81
C ALA A 91 8.76 16.31 10.68
N ALA A 92 9.26 15.99 9.49
CA ALA A 92 8.47 15.61 8.33
C ALA A 92 8.92 14.23 7.86
N LEU A 93 7.95 13.35 7.57
CA LEU A 93 8.18 12.02 7.05
C LEU A 93 7.76 11.96 5.59
N PHE A 94 8.70 11.67 4.72
CA PHE A 94 8.53 11.63 3.28
C PHE A 94 8.33 10.18 2.84
N LYS A 95 7.20 9.91 2.19
CA LYS A 95 6.98 8.64 1.47
C LYS A 95 7.32 8.85 0.00
N VAL A 96 8.45 8.29 -0.44
CA VAL A 96 8.94 8.42 -1.81
C VAL A 96 9.00 7.06 -2.49
N ALA A 97 8.61 7.03 -3.75
CA ALA A 97 8.74 5.85 -4.60
C ALA A 97 9.66 6.18 -5.78
N GLN A 98 10.67 5.34 -6.00
CA GLN A 98 11.55 5.43 -7.16
C GLN A 98 11.70 4.08 -7.82
N ARG A 99 11.94 4.09 -9.13
CA ARG A 99 12.05 2.87 -9.91
C ARG A 99 13.43 2.23 -9.69
N GLY A 100 13.43 1.01 -9.16
CA GLY A 100 14.60 0.13 -9.06
C GLY A 100 14.77 -0.74 -10.31
N TYR A 101 15.58 -1.79 -10.20
CA TYR A 101 15.86 -2.73 -11.27
C TYR A 101 14.69 -3.70 -11.49
N ALA A 102 14.15 -4.25 -10.41
CA ALA A 102 13.09 -5.26 -10.47
C ALA A 102 11.69 -4.67 -10.29
N GLY A 103 11.58 -3.42 -9.81
CA GLY A 103 10.31 -2.75 -9.57
C GLY A 103 10.48 -1.45 -8.80
N ASP A 104 9.37 -0.85 -8.36
CA ASP A 104 9.43 0.37 -7.56
C ASP A 104 9.87 0.06 -6.11
N ILE A 105 10.80 0.88 -5.62
CA ILE A 105 11.28 0.89 -4.24
C ILE A 105 10.56 2.02 -3.51
N GLN A 106 9.78 1.66 -2.50
CA GLN A 106 9.12 2.60 -1.62
C GLN A 106 9.95 2.80 -0.36
N VAL A 107 10.36 4.04 -0.12
CA VAL A 107 11.18 4.44 1.02
C VAL A 107 10.43 5.47 1.85
N LEU A 108 10.58 5.34 3.16
CA LEU A 108 10.12 6.27 4.15
C LEU A 108 11.33 6.94 4.81
N MET A 109 11.35 8.28 4.83
CA MET A 109 12.46 9.05 5.39
C MET A 109 11.92 10.10 6.35
N ALA A 110 12.45 10.17 7.57
CA ALA A 110 12.15 11.21 8.54
C ALA A 110 13.25 12.27 8.56
N VAL A 111 12.87 13.55 8.51
CA VAL A 111 13.77 14.70 8.57
C VAL A 111 13.27 15.66 9.64
N ASP A 112 14.14 16.16 10.51
CA ASP A 112 13.79 17.13 11.53
C ASP A 112 13.64 18.57 10.97
N SER A 113 13.23 19.50 11.83
CA SER A 113 13.08 20.91 11.50
C SER A 113 14.39 21.60 11.10
N ASP A 114 15.53 21.04 11.49
CA ASP A 114 16.86 21.57 11.18
C ASP A 114 17.42 20.98 9.87
N GLY A 115 16.65 20.11 9.19
CA GLY A 115 17.01 19.48 7.93
C GLY A 115 17.87 18.22 8.08
N LYS A 116 18.04 17.70 9.30
CA LYS A 116 18.80 16.48 9.56
C LYS A 116 17.91 15.25 9.44
N THR A 117 18.42 14.23 8.75
CA THR A 117 17.75 12.94 8.63
C THR A 117 17.77 12.21 9.97
N LEU A 118 16.58 11.87 10.47
CA LEU A 118 16.38 11.14 11.72
C LEU A 118 16.42 9.62 11.50
N GLY A 119 15.90 9.16 10.37
CA GLY A 119 15.83 7.75 10.03
C GLY A 119 15.31 7.50 8.62
N VAL A 120 15.64 6.33 8.07
CA VAL A 120 15.20 5.87 6.75
C VAL A 120 14.81 4.40 6.85
N ARG A 121 13.71 4.01 6.20
CA ARG A 121 13.24 2.63 6.12
C ARG A 121 12.67 2.32 4.75
N VAL A 122 12.99 1.16 4.21
CA VAL A 122 12.35 0.64 3.00
C VAL A 122 11.03 -0.02 3.39
N LEU A 123 9.92 0.42 2.81
CA LEU A 123 8.58 -0.14 3.06
C LEU A 123 8.29 -1.33 2.16
N LYS A 124 8.70 -1.22 0.89
CA LYS A 124 8.42 -2.24 -0.13
C LYS A 124 9.44 -2.13 -1.26
N HIS A 125 9.93 -3.27 -1.72
CA HIS A 125 10.70 -3.41 -2.95
C HIS A 125 10.49 -4.82 -3.50
N SER A 126 10.97 -5.07 -4.71
CA SER A 126 10.92 -6.40 -5.34
C SER A 126 12.28 -6.81 -5.90
N GLU A 127 13.33 -6.26 -5.31
CA GLU A 127 14.71 -6.53 -5.70
C GLU A 127 15.12 -7.96 -5.38
N THR A 128 16.15 -8.44 -6.09
CA THR A 128 16.65 -9.80 -5.94
C THR A 128 17.23 -10.00 -4.53
N PRO A 129 16.78 -11.03 -3.78
CA PRO A 129 17.29 -11.33 -2.45
C PRO A 129 18.82 -11.50 -2.44
N GLY A 130 19.50 -10.85 -1.48
CA GLY A 130 20.95 -10.92 -1.33
C GLY A 130 21.78 -10.02 -2.24
N LEU A 131 21.17 -9.32 -3.20
CA LEU A 131 21.82 -8.32 -4.06
C LEU A 131 21.30 -6.91 -3.80
N GLY A 132 19.99 -6.69 -3.96
CA GLY A 132 19.34 -5.38 -3.80
C GLY A 132 18.37 -5.28 -2.61
N ASP A 133 18.39 -6.29 -1.73
CA ASP A 133 17.54 -6.44 -0.54
C ASP A 133 18.28 -6.08 0.76
N LYS A 134 19.20 -5.11 0.70
CA LYS A 134 19.94 -4.57 1.84
C LYS A 134 19.84 -3.06 1.86
#